data_AF-A0A9P9YP36-F1
#
_entry.id   AF-A0A9P9YP36-F1
#
_cell.length_a   1.000
_cell.length_b   1.000
_cell.length_c   1.000
_cell.angle_alpha   90.00
_cell.angle_beta   90.00
_cell.angle_gamma   90.00
#
_symmetry.space_group_name_H-M   'P 1'
#
loop_
_entity.id
_entity.type
_entity.pdbx_description
1 polymer ?
#
loop_
_entity_poly.entity_id
_entity_poly.type
_entity_poly.pdbx_seq_one_letter_code
_entity_poly.pdbx_strand_id
1 'polypeptide(L)'
;MSNGRHLAKDLSWQAHPRRMCPRTASCGCTQMRFCPFAQRVHLVLDAKQIPYHSIYINLTEKPEWLLDKNPQGKVPALEIVREPGPPVLTESLLICEYLDEQYPLRPLYPRDPLKKVQDKILIERFGTVLGAFFRASDGGELEPFWSGLDTYERELSRRGTDFFGGEQTGILDYMIWPWCERLELLKLQRGEDYNYDEERFPQLTLWLERMKRDPAVMAFYMEAEVQAEFLRTRSLGQPNYNLLVKDA
;
A
#
# COMPACT_ATOMS: atom_id res chain seq x y z
N MET A 1 4.21 -0.02 14.79
CA MET A 1 5.12 0.52 13.76
C MET A 1 5.43 1.99 14.05
N SER A 2 6.66 2.44 13.82
CA SER A 2 7.03 3.84 14.04
C SER A 2 6.64 4.70 12.83
N ASN A 3 5.76 5.68 13.01
CA ASN A 3 5.54 6.75 12.04
C ASN A 3 6.75 7.69 12.06
N GLY A 4 7.83 7.28 11.39
CA GLY A 4 9.11 7.99 11.43
C GLY A 4 9.10 9.28 10.60
N ARG A 5 10.01 10.20 10.96
CA ARG A 5 10.23 11.43 10.21
C ARG A 5 10.68 11.11 8.77
N HIS A 6 10.09 11.80 7.80
CA HIS A 6 10.48 11.67 6.40
C HIS A 6 11.77 12.45 6.15
N LEU A 7 12.78 11.77 5.58
CA LEU A 7 14.08 12.34 5.26
C LEU A 7 13.99 13.17 3.96
N ALA A 8 14.51 14.40 4.00
CA ALA A 8 14.52 15.38 2.90
C ALA A 8 15.97 15.65 2.43
N LYS A 9 16.15 16.60 1.50
CA LYS A 9 17.48 17.02 1.00
C LYS A 9 18.38 17.44 2.17
N ASP A 10 19.66 17.14 2.08
CA ASP A 10 20.72 17.44 3.06
C ASP A 10 20.70 16.62 4.38
N LEU A 11 19.65 15.85 4.64
CA LEU A 11 19.71 14.76 5.62
C LEU A 11 20.45 13.58 5.00
N SER A 12 21.78 13.68 5.07
CA SER A 12 22.64 12.57 4.68
C SER A 12 22.24 11.33 5.49
N TRP A 13 22.08 10.21 4.80
CA TRP A 13 22.05 8.88 5.43
C TRP A 13 23.28 8.66 6.34
N GLN A 14 24.35 9.45 6.13
CA GLN A 14 25.59 9.47 6.90
C GLN A 14 25.50 10.21 8.26
N ALA A 15 24.56 11.13 8.45
CA ALA A 15 24.36 11.86 9.72
C ALA A 15 23.39 11.15 10.69
N HIS A 16 22.88 9.97 10.32
CA HIS A 16 22.05 9.14 11.19
C HIS A 16 22.86 7.95 11.73
N PRO A 17 22.83 7.67 13.06
CA PRO A 17 23.65 6.61 13.68
C PRO A 17 23.34 5.18 13.25
N ARG A 18 22.52 4.96 12.21
CA ARG A 18 22.00 3.66 11.82
C ARG A 18 22.27 3.36 10.34
N ARG A 19 23.52 3.01 10.08
CA ARG A 19 23.88 1.89 9.18
C ARG A 19 23.36 0.53 9.66
N MET A 20 22.32 0.52 10.49
CA MET A 20 21.78 -0.67 11.11
C MET A 20 20.28 -0.61 10.89
N CYS A 21 19.84 -1.24 9.79
CA CYS A 21 18.73 -2.16 9.95
C CYS A 21 19.03 -2.93 11.26
N PRO A 22 18.18 -2.88 12.30
CA PRO A 22 18.46 -3.58 13.54
C PRO A 22 18.93 -5.00 13.21
N ARG A 23 19.90 -5.59 13.92
CA ARG A 23 20.36 -6.97 13.62
C ARG A 23 19.21 -7.99 13.54
N THR A 24 18.06 -7.64 14.08
CA THR A 24 16.80 -8.41 14.05
C THR A 24 15.97 -8.24 12.78
N ALA A 25 16.13 -7.16 12.02
CA ALA A 25 15.36 -6.88 10.82
C ALA A 25 15.95 -7.58 9.59
N SER A 26 15.10 -8.23 8.81
CA SER A 26 15.47 -8.98 7.61
C SER A 26 15.53 -8.10 6.37
N CYS A 27 14.78 -6.98 6.36
CA CYS A 27 14.68 -6.08 5.20
C CYS A 27 14.71 -4.60 5.61
N GLY A 28 15.23 -3.73 4.73
CA GLY A 28 15.07 -2.28 4.80
C GLY A 28 14.08 -1.81 3.73
N CYS A 29 13.02 -1.09 4.11
CA CYS A 29 11.98 -0.63 3.19
C CYS A 29 12.01 0.90 3.07
N THR A 30 12.47 1.41 1.92
CA THR A 30 12.45 2.84 1.59
C THR A 30 11.10 3.21 0.98
N GLN A 31 10.41 4.17 1.57
CA GLN A 31 9.01 4.45 1.28
C GLN A 31 8.56 5.87 1.62
N MET A 32 7.30 6.16 1.32
CA MET A 32 6.61 7.39 1.73
C MET A 32 5.27 6.98 2.37
N ARG A 33 4.96 7.48 3.57
CA ARG A 33 3.88 6.97 4.44
C ARG A 33 2.47 7.02 3.82
N PHE A 34 2.24 7.97 2.92
CA PHE A 34 0.98 8.19 2.21
C PHE A 34 0.92 7.49 0.84
N CYS A 35 1.97 6.75 0.43
CA CYS A 35 2.04 6.08 -0.86
C CYS A 35 1.24 4.75 -0.85
N PRO A 36 0.18 4.61 -1.66
CA PRO A 36 -0.60 3.36 -1.71
C PRO A 36 0.21 2.17 -2.28
N PHE A 37 1.18 2.43 -3.17
CA PHE A 37 2.06 1.37 -3.68
C PHE A 37 3.03 0.84 -2.63
N ALA A 38 3.54 1.71 -1.74
CA ALA A 38 4.38 1.27 -0.63
C ALA A 38 3.55 0.55 0.45
N GLN A 39 2.30 0.95 0.64
CA GLN A 39 1.37 0.28 1.54
C GLN A 39 1.16 -1.20 1.18
N ARG A 40 1.14 -1.58 -0.11
CA ARG A 40 1.11 -3.00 -0.53
C ARG A 40 2.23 -3.82 0.14
N VAL A 41 3.45 -3.29 0.12
CA VAL A 41 4.63 -3.98 0.66
C VAL A 41 4.55 -4.09 2.18
N HIS A 42 4.08 -3.03 2.87
CA HIS A 42 3.82 -3.08 4.30
C HIS A 42 2.83 -4.16 4.70
N LEU A 43 1.68 -4.20 4.02
CA LEU A 43 0.64 -5.18 4.29
C LEU A 43 1.19 -6.60 4.19
N VAL A 44 1.99 -6.90 3.15
CA VAL A 44 2.60 -8.23 2.98
C VAL A 44 3.66 -8.52 4.05
N LEU A 45 4.52 -7.55 4.38
CA LEU A 45 5.53 -7.72 5.44
C LEU A 45 4.87 -8.00 6.80
N ASP A 46 3.84 -7.22 7.16
CA ASP A 46 3.12 -7.35 8.42
C ASP A 46 2.29 -8.64 8.47
N ALA A 47 1.57 -8.97 7.39
CA ALA A 47 0.79 -10.20 7.27
C ALA A 47 1.67 -11.44 7.45
N LYS A 48 2.87 -11.43 6.89
CA LYS A 48 3.83 -12.54 6.98
C LYS A 48 4.75 -12.44 8.20
N GLN A 49 4.56 -11.44 9.06
CA GLN A 49 5.36 -11.18 10.26
C GLN A 49 6.87 -11.10 9.99
N ILE A 50 7.24 -10.57 8.82
CA ILE A 50 8.65 -10.42 8.42
C ILE A 50 9.20 -9.19 9.14
N PRO A 51 10.29 -9.28 9.92
CA PRO A 51 10.87 -8.11 10.55
C PRO A 51 11.49 -7.16 9.51
N TYR A 52 11.12 -5.88 9.52
CA TYR A 52 11.67 -4.87 8.61
C TYR A 52 11.91 -3.53 9.29
N HIS A 53 12.80 -2.73 8.70
CA HIS A 53 13.01 -1.34 9.08
C HIS A 53 12.45 -0.40 8.01
N SER A 54 11.63 0.55 8.44
CA SER A 54 11.00 1.56 7.58
C SER A 54 11.86 2.82 7.48
N ILE A 55 12.17 3.25 6.24
CA ILE A 55 12.88 4.49 5.93
C ILE A 55 11.93 5.39 5.15
N TYR A 56 11.40 6.42 5.79
CA TYR A 56 10.45 7.35 5.18
C TYR A 56 11.16 8.48 4.43
N ILE A 57 10.70 8.81 3.23
CA ILE A 57 11.33 9.76 2.31
C ILE A 57 10.35 10.85 1.88
N ASN A 58 10.81 12.10 1.95
CA ASN A 58 10.14 13.22 1.33
C ASN A 58 10.32 13.13 -0.19
N LEU A 59 9.22 12.97 -0.93
CA LEU A 59 9.27 12.82 -2.39
C LEU A 59 9.29 14.15 -3.15
N THR A 60 9.13 15.27 -2.45
CA THR A 60 9.29 16.63 -2.99
C THR A 60 10.75 17.03 -3.00
N GLU A 61 11.46 16.76 -1.91
CA GLU A 61 12.88 17.03 -1.72
C GLU A 61 13.64 15.71 -1.55
N LYS A 62 13.72 14.96 -2.64
CA LYS A 62 14.30 13.61 -2.63
C LYS A 62 15.79 13.67 -2.27
N PRO A 63 16.27 12.83 -1.34
CA PRO A 63 17.70 12.69 -1.11
C PRO A 63 18.36 12.00 -2.32
N GLU A 64 19.58 12.43 -2.68
CA GLU A 64 20.28 11.92 -3.88
C GLU A 64 20.52 10.40 -3.82
N TRP A 65 20.82 9.88 -2.63
CA TRP A 65 21.05 8.44 -2.40
C TRP A 65 19.81 7.56 -2.69
N LEU A 66 18.62 8.15 -2.84
CA LEU A 66 17.45 7.39 -3.29
C LEU A 66 17.68 6.77 -4.68
N LEU A 67 18.48 7.43 -5.53
CA LEU A 67 18.81 6.93 -6.87
C LEU A 67 19.66 5.66 -6.82
N ASP A 68 20.47 5.48 -5.77
CA ASP A 68 21.24 4.26 -5.53
C ASP A 68 20.32 3.07 -5.17
N LYS A 69 19.13 3.35 -4.62
CA LYS A 69 18.13 2.34 -4.26
C LYS A 69 17.15 2.08 -5.40
N ASN A 70 16.68 3.14 -6.04
CA ASN A 70 15.77 3.07 -7.18
C ASN A 70 16.18 4.14 -8.19
N PRO A 71 16.75 3.76 -9.36
CA PRO A 71 17.18 4.71 -10.38
C PRO A 71 16.08 5.65 -10.91
N GLN A 72 14.80 5.27 -10.73
CA GLN A 72 13.66 6.12 -11.08
C GLN A 72 13.31 7.15 -10.00
N GLY A 73 13.98 7.13 -8.84
CA GLY A 73 13.69 7.99 -7.69
C GLY A 73 12.27 7.78 -7.15
N LYS A 74 11.76 6.54 -7.20
CA LYS A 74 10.42 6.13 -6.76
C LYS A 74 10.49 5.24 -5.52
N VAL A 75 9.33 5.08 -4.89
CA VAL A 75 9.07 4.15 -3.79
C VAL A 75 7.90 3.23 -4.15
N PRO A 76 7.80 2.02 -3.58
CA PRO A 76 8.70 1.41 -2.59
C PRO A 76 10.04 0.91 -3.20
N ALA A 77 11.06 0.80 -2.36
CA ALA A 77 12.28 0.05 -2.64
C ALA A 77 12.64 -0.82 -1.42
N LEU A 78 12.80 -2.13 -1.63
CA LEU A 78 13.05 -3.10 -0.56
C LEU A 78 14.47 -3.67 -0.67
N GLU A 79 15.30 -3.37 0.32
CA GLU A 79 16.65 -3.90 0.48
C GLU A 79 16.64 -5.19 1.29
N ILE A 80 17.19 -6.27 0.73
CA ILE A 80 17.30 -7.57 1.41
C ILE A 80 18.63 -7.62 2.17
N VAL A 81 18.59 -7.22 3.45
CA VAL A 81 19.79 -6.91 4.25
C VAL A 81 20.69 -8.13 4.51
N ARG A 82 20.12 -9.33 4.48
CA ARG A 82 20.85 -10.58 4.76
C ARG A 82 21.56 -11.18 3.55
N GLU A 83 21.32 -10.64 2.35
CA GLU A 83 21.98 -11.09 1.13
C GLU A 83 23.29 -10.31 0.87
N PRO A 84 24.29 -10.92 0.22
CA PRO A 84 25.53 -10.22 -0.14
C PRO A 84 25.27 -9.04 -1.08
N GLY A 85 25.84 -7.87 -0.77
CA GLY A 85 25.69 -6.66 -1.59
C GLY A 85 24.23 -6.17 -1.64
N PRO A 86 23.56 -6.10 -0.47
CA PRO A 86 22.12 -6.31 -0.27
C PRO A 86 21.28 -5.80 -1.45
N PRO A 87 20.71 -6.71 -2.26
CA PRO A 87 19.99 -6.36 -3.47
C PRO A 87 18.76 -5.55 -3.11
N VAL A 88 18.43 -4.61 -4.00
CA VAL A 88 17.25 -3.75 -3.86
C VAL A 88 16.21 -4.16 -4.89
N LEU A 89 15.01 -4.48 -4.42
CA LEU A 89 13.85 -4.79 -5.23
C LEU A 89 12.96 -3.55 -5.38
N THR A 90 12.50 -3.29 -6.59
CA THR A 90 11.53 -2.23 -6.93
C THR A 90 10.27 -2.87 -7.51
N GLU A 91 9.25 -2.04 -7.77
CA GLU A 91 7.91 -2.47 -8.21
C GLU A 91 7.12 -3.21 -7.13
N SER A 92 6.11 -2.53 -6.56
CA SER A 92 5.34 -3.02 -5.41
C SER A 92 4.80 -4.46 -5.58
N LEU A 93 4.29 -4.79 -6.77
CA LEU A 93 3.73 -6.12 -7.05
C LEU A 93 4.82 -7.21 -7.08
N LEU A 94 5.96 -6.93 -7.70
CA LEU A 94 7.08 -7.89 -7.77
C LEU A 94 7.74 -8.08 -6.41
N ILE A 95 7.86 -7.01 -5.62
CA ILE A 95 8.31 -7.09 -4.23
C ILE A 95 7.39 -8.01 -3.42
N CYS A 96 6.07 -7.82 -3.53
CA CYS A 96 5.10 -8.63 -2.80
C CYS A 96 5.11 -10.09 -3.23
N GLU A 97 5.27 -10.35 -4.53
CA GLU A 97 5.44 -11.71 -5.05
C GLU A 97 6.71 -12.38 -4.51
N TYR A 98 7.85 -11.70 -4.57
CA TYR A 98 9.11 -12.19 -4.00
C TYR A 98 8.97 -12.52 -2.51
N LEU A 99 8.38 -11.61 -1.73
CA LEU A 99 8.16 -11.83 -0.30
C LEU A 99 7.27 -13.06 -0.05
N ASP A 100 6.24 -13.28 -0.86
CA ASP A 100 5.37 -14.44 -0.69
C ASP A 100 6.10 -15.76 -0.98
N GLU A 101 6.96 -15.77 -2.00
CA GLU A 101 7.76 -16.94 -2.38
C GLU A 101 8.89 -17.25 -1.40
N GLN A 102 9.60 -16.23 -0.90
CA GLN A 102 10.72 -16.41 0.02
C GLN A 102 10.29 -16.83 1.43
N TYR A 103 9.10 -16.45 1.87
CA TYR A 103 8.62 -16.69 3.24
C TYR A 103 7.34 -17.55 3.23
N PRO A 104 7.43 -18.87 3.00
CA PRO A 104 6.28 -19.72 2.69
C PRO A 104 5.38 -20.09 3.88
N LEU A 105 5.71 -19.64 5.11
CA LEU A 105 4.99 -20.03 6.33
C LEU A 105 3.50 -19.65 6.29
N ARG A 106 3.19 -18.43 5.83
CA ARG A 106 1.83 -17.96 5.54
C ARG A 106 1.74 -17.63 4.05
N PRO A 107 1.36 -18.57 3.17
CA PRO A 107 1.20 -18.28 1.75
C PRO A 107 0.01 -17.33 1.56
N LEU A 108 0.23 -16.23 0.82
CA LEU A 108 -0.81 -15.26 0.49
C LEU A 108 -1.44 -15.53 -0.88
N TYR A 109 -0.67 -16.08 -1.83
CA TYR A 109 -1.24 -16.70 -3.02
C TYR A 109 -1.83 -18.08 -2.69
N PRO A 110 -2.91 -18.49 -3.39
CA PRO A 110 -3.36 -19.88 -3.38
C PRO A 110 -2.25 -20.83 -3.81
N ARG A 111 -2.18 -22.02 -3.19
CA ARG A 111 -1.25 -23.08 -3.61
C ARG A 111 -1.64 -23.71 -4.94
N ASP A 112 -2.92 -23.68 -5.27
CA ASP A 112 -3.41 -24.14 -6.56
C ASP A 112 -2.93 -23.18 -7.68
N PRO A 113 -2.17 -23.67 -8.68
CA PRO A 113 -1.59 -22.80 -9.70
C PRO A 113 -2.62 -22.03 -10.52
N LEU A 114 -3.78 -22.65 -10.80
CA LEU A 114 -4.84 -22.00 -11.58
C LEU A 114 -5.43 -20.83 -10.78
N LYS A 115 -5.75 -21.04 -9.50
CA LYS A 115 -6.25 -19.96 -8.61
C LYS A 115 -5.20 -18.87 -8.40
N LYS A 116 -3.91 -19.22 -8.25
CA LYS A 116 -2.81 -18.23 -8.21
C LYS A 116 -2.81 -17.33 -9.44
N VAL A 117 -2.94 -17.91 -10.64
CA VAL A 117 -3.00 -17.14 -11.89
C VAL A 117 -4.29 -16.32 -11.99
N GLN A 118 -5.44 -16.83 -11.53
CA GLN A 118 -6.69 -16.07 -11.49
C GLN A 118 -6.57 -14.82 -10.60
N ASP A 119 -5.93 -14.93 -9.43
CA ASP A 119 -5.66 -13.77 -8.57
C ASP A 119 -4.73 -12.77 -9.26
N LYS A 120 -3.68 -13.23 -9.93
CA LYS A 120 -2.77 -12.36 -10.71
C LYS A 120 -3.50 -11.61 -11.83
N ILE A 121 -4.40 -12.28 -12.54
CA ILE A 121 -5.22 -11.64 -13.60
C ILE A 121 -6.07 -10.52 -13.01
N LEU A 122 -6.65 -10.72 -11.82
CA LEU A 122 -7.42 -9.68 -11.14
C LEU A 122 -6.52 -8.53 -10.71
N ILE A 123 -5.36 -8.81 -10.09
CA ILE A 123 -4.37 -7.78 -9.72
C ILE A 123 -3.96 -6.93 -10.94
N GLU A 124 -3.70 -7.56 -12.08
CA GLU A 124 -3.35 -6.88 -13.33
C GLU A 124 -4.51 -5.99 -13.83
N ARG A 125 -5.74 -6.55 -13.86
CA ARG A 125 -6.95 -5.80 -14.25
C ARG A 125 -7.23 -4.62 -13.33
N PHE A 126 -6.83 -4.69 -12.06
CA PHE A 126 -6.98 -3.57 -11.13
C PHE A 126 -6.23 -2.33 -11.63
N GLY A 127 -5.18 -2.47 -12.45
CA GLY A 127 -4.48 -1.33 -13.06
C GLY A 127 -5.40 -0.34 -13.79
N THR A 128 -6.45 -0.82 -14.45
CA THR A 128 -7.46 0.05 -15.08
C THR A 128 -8.30 0.79 -14.03
N VAL A 129 -8.68 0.08 -12.96
CA VAL A 129 -9.42 0.64 -11.81
C VAL A 129 -8.57 1.70 -11.10
N LEU A 130 -7.26 1.48 -10.95
CA LEU A 130 -6.31 2.47 -10.43
C LEU A 130 -6.31 3.75 -11.25
N GLY A 131 -6.26 3.62 -12.58
CA GLY A 131 -6.33 4.78 -13.47
C GLY A 131 -7.63 5.57 -13.30
N ALA A 132 -8.76 4.88 -13.13
CA ALA A 132 -10.06 5.53 -12.86
C ALA A 132 -10.09 6.20 -11.47
N PHE A 133 -9.57 5.54 -10.44
CA PHE A 133 -9.45 6.11 -9.10
C PHE A 133 -8.64 7.41 -9.09
N PHE A 134 -7.48 7.43 -9.76
CA PHE A 134 -6.66 8.65 -9.82
C PHE A 134 -7.38 9.78 -10.55
N ARG A 135 -8.05 9.50 -11.67
CA ARG A 135 -8.88 10.50 -12.36
C ARG A 135 -9.99 11.04 -11.47
N ALA A 136 -10.70 10.17 -10.74
CA ALA A 136 -11.75 10.56 -9.81
C ALA A 136 -11.21 11.44 -8.66
N SER A 137 -10.02 11.10 -8.14
CA SER A 137 -9.32 11.86 -7.09
C SER A 137 -8.89 13.25 -7.58
N ASP A 138 -8.62 13.39 -8.88
CA ASP A 138 -8.27 14.66 -9.54
C ASP A 138 -9.52 15.41 -10.08
N GLY A 139 -10.71 15.09 -9.59
CA GLY A 139 -11.96 15.77 -9.93
C GLY A 139 -12.72 15.21 -11.13
N GLY A 140 -12.25 14.12 -11.74
CA GLY A 140 -12.94 13.41 -12.83
C GLY A 140 -14.19 12.65 -12.39
N GLU A 141 -14.85 11.97 -13.32
CA GLU A 141 -16.04 11.16 -13.06
C GLU A 141 -15.76 9.96 -12.13
N LEU A 142 -16.70 9.66 -11.23
CA LEU A 142 -16.61 8.53 -10.31
C LEU A 142 -17.05 7.20 -10.93
N GLU A 143 -18.00 7.23 -11.87
CA GLU A 143 -18.60 6.01 -12.43
C GLU A 143 -17.59 5.04 -13.09
N PRO A 144 -16.54 5.48 -13.82
CA PRO A 144 -15.53 4.57 -14.34
C PRO A 144 -14.80 3.77 -13.25
N PHE A 145 -14.67 4.34 -12.04
CA PHE A 145 -14.07 3.66 -10.91
C PHE A 145 -15.05 2.63 -10.30
N TRP A 146 -16.31 3.01 -10.13
CA TRP A 146 -17.38 2.09 -9.68
C TRP A 146 -17.59 0.91 -10.63
N SER A 147 -17.63 1.18 -11.94
CA SER A 147 -17.71 0.13 -12.96
C SER A 147 -16.51 -0.82 -12.92
N GLY A 148 -15.33 -0.30 -12.58
CA GLY A 148 -14.16 -1.11 -12.28
C GLY A 148 -14.37 -2.07 -11.10
N LEU A 149 -14.98 -1.58 -10.02
CA LEU A 149 -15.29 -2.37 -8.82
C LEU A 149 -16.38 -3.42 -9.03
N ASP A 150 -17.28 -3.29 -10.01
CA ASP A 150 -18.27 -4.33 -10.35
C ASP A 150 -17.62 -5.70 -10.61
N THR A 151 -16.41 -5.71 -11.19
CA THR A 151 -15.67 -6.94 -11.44
C THR A 151 -15.28 -7.63 -10.13
N TYR A 152 -14.92 -6.86 -9.11
CA TYR A 152 -14.50 -7.36 -7.80
C TYR A 152 -15.68 -7.77 -6.94
N GLU A 153 -16.78 -7.02 -7.00
CA GLU A 153 -18.05 -7.38 -6.37
C GLU A 153 -18.55 -8.73 -6.88
N ARG A 154 -18.61 -8.91 -8.21
CA ARG A 154 -19.00 -10.19 -8.83
C ARG A 154 -18.05 -11.31 -8.48
N GLU A 155 -16.75 -11.03 -8.45
CA GLU A 155 -15.75 -12.04 -8.13
C GLU A 155 -15.84 -12.50 -6.67
N LEU A 156 -16.00 -11.57 -5.72
CA LEU A 156 -16.16 -11.90 -4.31
C LEU A 156 -17.47 -12.66 -4.07
N SER A 157 -18.57 -12.21 -4.69
CA SER A 157 -19.84 -12.93 -4.70
C SER A 157 -19.70 -14.35 -5.24
N ARG A 158 -18.96 -14.54 -6.34
CA ARG A 158 -18.72 -15.86 -6.96
C ARG A 158 -17.87 -16.77 -6.08
N ARG A 159 -16.89 -16.22 -5.35
CA ARG A 159 -16.08 -16.99 -4.39
C ARG A 159 -16.91 -17.40 -3.18
N GLY A 160 -17.86 -16.56 -2.75
CA GLY A 160 -18.74 -16.83 -1.61
C GLY A 160 -17.97 -16.88 -0.29
N THR A 161 -16.89 -16.12 -0.18
CA THR A 161 -15.98 -16.10 0.96
C THR A 161 -15.85 -14.71 1.57
N ASP A 162 -15.33 -14.63 2.78
CA ASP A 162 -15.18 -13.36 3.51
C ASP A 162 -14.14 -12.42 2.86
N PHE A 163 -13.09 -13.00 2.28
CA PHE A 163 -12.01 -12.32 1.57
C PHE A 163 -11.81 -12.95 0.19
N PHE A 164 -11.10 -12.28 -0.70
CA PHE A 164 -10.66 -12.89 -1.96
C PHE A 164 -9.76 -14.11 -1.68
N GLY A 165 -8.92 -14.05 -0.64
CA GLY A 165 -8.12 -15.18 -0.17
C GLY A 165 -8.89 -16.36 0.44
N GLY A 166 -10.21 -16.24 0.65
CA GLY A 166 -11.05 -17.24 1.29
C GLY A 166 -11.50 -16.81 2.69
N GLU A 167 -11.29 -17.65 3.70
CA GLU A 167 -11.59 -17.34 5.11
C GLU A 167 -10.60 -16.35 5.73
N GLN A 168 -9.43 -16.16 5.09
CA GLN A 168 -8.39 -15.23 5.52
C GLN A 168 -8.00 -14.33 4.35
N THR A 169 -7.43 -13.17 4.69
CA THR A 169 -6.85 -12.24 3.74
C THR A 169 -5.75 -12.90 2.91
N GLY A 170 -5.89 -12.80 1.59
CA GLY A 170 -4.93 -13.26 0.59
C GLY A 170 -4.21 -12.09 -0.07
N ILE A 171 -3.37 -12.41 -1.04
CA ILE A 171 -2.56 -11.41 -1.74
C ILE A 171 -3.44 -10.43 -2.54
N LEU A 172 -4.52 -10.89 -3.18
CA LEU A 172 -5.42 -10.02 -3.94
C LEU A 172 -6.05 -8.96 -3.03
N ASP A 173 -6.50 -9.35 -1.82
CA ASP A 173 -7.04 -8.44 -0.82
C ASP A 173 -6.05 -7.30 -0.51
N TYR A 174 -4.80 -7.66 -0.18
CA TYR A 174 -3.76 -6.69 0.14
C TYR A 174 -3.31 -5.85 -1.06
N MET A 175 -3.40 -6.38 -2.29
CA MET A 175 -3.00 -5.65 -3.49
C MET A 175 -4.02 -4.60 -3.93
N ILE A 176 -5.29 -4.70 -3.53
CA ILE A 176 -6.32 -3.69 -3.86
C ILE A 176 -6.67 -2.79 -2.66
N TRP A 177 -6.46 -3.28 -1.43
CA TRP A 177 -6.77 -2.56 -0.19
C TRP A 177 -6.34 -1.09 -0.15
N PRO A 178 -5.12 -0.69 -0.55
CA PRO A 178 -4.69 0.71 -0.40
C PRO A 178 -5.63 1.72 -1.07
N TRP A 179 -6.27 1.37 -2.19
CA TRP A 179 -7.21 2.26 -2.87
C TRP A 179 -8.62 2.16 -2.30
N CYS A 180 -9.01 0.99 -1.81
CA CYS A 180 -10.26 0.79 -1.10
C CYS A 180 -10.29 1.49 0.27
N GLU A 181 -9.17 1.51 1.01
CA GLU A 181 -9.01 2.32 2.23
C GLU A 181 -9.23 3.81 1.96
N ARG A 182 -8.81 4.27 0.77
CA ARG A 182 -8.94 5.67 0.33
C ARG A 182 -10.33 6.05 -0.14
N LEU A 183 -11.33 5.16 -0.08
CA LEU A 183 -12.72 5.52 -0.35
C LEU A 183 -13.25 6.56 0.64
N GLU A 184 -12.84 6.48 1.91
CA GLU A 184 -13.22 7.47 2.92
C GLU A 184 -12.59 8.84 2.63
N LEU A 185 -11.33 8.87 2.19
CA LEU A 185 -10.70 10.08 1.69
C LEU A 185 -11.45 10.63 0.47
N LEU A 186 -11.78 9.78 -0.50
CA LEU A 186 -12.52 10.18 -1.69
C LEU A 186 -13.89 10.77 -1.30
N LYS A 187 -14.57 10.20 -0.31
CA LYS A 187 -15.81 10.75 0.25
C LYS A 187 -15.62 12.17 0.80
N LEU A 188 -14.56 12.41 1.58
CA LEU A 188 -14.25 13.75 2.10
C LEU A 188 -13.97 14.75 0.96
N GLN A 189 -13.27 14.34 -0.10
CA GLN A 189 -12.94 15.21 -1.22
C GLN A 189 -14.14 15.54 -2.11
N ARG A 190 -15.05 14.58 -2.31
CA ARG A 190 -16.19 14.70 -3.22
C ARG A 190 -17.42 15.30 -2.56
N GLY A 191 -17.55 15.21 -1.24
CA GLY A 191 -18.70 15.76 -0.52
C GLY A 191 -20.01 15.16 -1.04
N GLU A 192 -20.94 16.02 -1.46
CA GLU A 192 -22.25 15.63 -2.00
C GLU A 192 -22.16 14.83 -3.30
N ASP A 193 -21.08 14.98 -4.08
CA ASP A 193 -20.87 14.23 -5.32
C ASP A 193 -20.44 12.78 -5.07
N TYR A 194 -20.12 12.41 -3.82
CA TYR A 194 -19.74 11.03 -3.49
C TYR A 194 -20.96 10.11 -3.55
N ASN A 195 -20.94 9.14 -4.46
CA ASN A 195 -22.08 8.28 -4.76
C ASN A 195 -21.76 6.77 -4.72
N TYR A 196 -20.99 6.32 -3.71
CA TYR A 196 -20.83 4.89 -3.47
C TYR A 196 -22.18 4.25 -3.10
N ASP A 197 -22.53 3.16 -3.79
CA ASP A 197 -23.80 2.48 -3.68
C ASP A 197 -23.62 1.12 -2.97
N GLU A 198 -24.07 1.05 -1.72
CA GLU A 198 -23.99 -0.17 -0.90
C GLU A 198 -24.88 -1.31 -1.44
N GLU A 199 -25.96 -0.99 -2.18
CA GLU A 199 -26.82 -2.00 -2.83
C GLU A 199 -26.16 -2.59 -4.07
N ARG A 200 -25.35 -1.79 -4.78
CA ARG A 200 -24.50 -2.25 -5.89
C ARG A 200 -23.31 -3.07 -5.40
N PHE A 201 -22.77 -2.74 -4.23
CA PHE A 201 -21.54 -3.32 -3.69
C PHE A 201 -21.71 -4.00 -2.32
N PRO A 202 -22.67 -4.93 -2.14
CA PRO A 202 -22.94 -5.53 -0.83
C PRO A 202 -21.76 -6.37 -0.32
N GLN A 203 -21.10 -7.16 -1.18
CA GLN A 203 -19.97 -7.98 -0.74
C GLN A 203 -18.73 -7.14 -0.45
N LEU A 204 -18.42 -6.17 -1.31
CA LEU A 204 -17.31 -5.24 -1.08
C LEU A 204 -17.52 -4.40 0.18
N THR A 205 -18.74 -3.97 0.48
CA THR A 205 -19.05 -3.26 1.73
C THR A 205 -18.72 -4.10 2.95
N LEU A 206 -19.14 -5.37 2.97
CA LEU A 206 -18.78 -6.30 4.06
C LEU A 206 -17.27 -6.56 4.11
N TRP A 207 -16.63 -6.71 2.95
CA TRP A 207 -15.18 -6.92 2.84
C TRP A 207 -14.38 -5.72 3.37
N LEU A 208 -14.79 -4.48 3.07
CA LEU A 208 -14.17 -3.26 3.61
C LEU A 208 -14.15 -3.29 5.14
N GLU A 209 -15.29 -3.61 5.75
CA GLU A 209 -15.43 -3.68 7.21
C GLU A 209 -14.61 -4.82 7.84
N ARG A 210 -14.48 -5.96 7.15
CA ARG A 210 -13.62 -7.06 7.58
C ARG A 210 -12.13 -6.69 7.47
N MET A 211 -11.74 -6.07 6.35
CA MET A 211 -10.35 -5.67 6.10
C MET A 211 -9.84 -4.67 7.14
N LYS A 212 -10.67 -3.71 7.58
CA LYS A 212 -10.30 -2.78 8.67
C LYS A 212 -9.95 -3.49 9.99
N ARG A 213 -10.36 -4.74 10.17
CA ARG A 213 -10.07 -5.58 11.36
C ARG A 213 -8.89 -6.52 11.16
N ASP A 214 -8.34 -6.63 9.94
CA ASP A 214 -7.15 -7.43 9.68
C ASP A 214 -5.94 -6.80 10.40
N PRO A 215 -5.13 -7.59 11.15
CA PRO A 215 -4.01 -7.04 11.91
C PRO A 215 -2.97 -6.31 11.08
N ALA A 216 -2.70 -6.74 9.84
CA ALA A 216 -1.73 -6.07 8.97
C ALA A 216 -2.28 -4.74 8.46
N VAL A 217 -3.59 -4.69 8.14
CA VAL A 217 -4.29 -3.45 7.79
C VAL A 217 -4.28 -2.48 8.96
N MET A 218 -4.77 -2.88 10.14
CA MET A 218 -4.86 -2.03 11.33
C MET A 218 -3.52 -1.39 11.68
N ALA A 219 -2.43 -2.13 11.53
CA ALA A 219 -1.12 -1.69 11.96
C ALA A 219 -0.53 -0.59 11.04
N PHE A 220 -1.03 -0.46 9.80
CA PHE A 220 -0.64 0.59 8.85
C PHE A 220 -1.78 1.55 8.46
N TYR A 221 -3.00 1.32 8.96
CA TYR A 221 -4.19 2.10 8.67
C TYR A 221 -3.97 3.60 8.88
N MET A 222 -4.68 4.42 8.12
CA MET A 222 -4.64 5.87 8.24
C MET A 222 -6.04 6.46 8.09
N GLU A 223 -6.47 7.22 9.10
CA GLU A 223 -7.72 7.98 9.07
C GLU A 223 -7.77 8.91 7.84
N ALA A 224 -8.96 9.01 7.25
CA ALA A 224 -9.19 9.78 6.03
C ALA A 224 -8.81 11.26 6.18
N GLU A 225 -9.04 11.85 7.36
CA GLU A 225 -8.72 13.23 7.68
C GLU A 225 -7.21 13.50 7.63
N VAL A 226 -6.40 12.54 8.07
CA VAL A 226 -4.92 12.67 8.01
C VAL A 226 -4.46 12.62 6.55
N GLN A 227 -5.08 11.76 5.74
CA GLN A 227 -4.82 11.69 4.30
C GLN A 227 -5.25 13.00 3.59
N ALA A 228 -6.42 13.53 3.95
CA ALA A 228 -6.95 14.77 3.40
C ALA A 228 -6.04 15.96 3.75
N GLU A 229 -5.55 16.03 5.00
CA GLU A 229 -4.61 17.05 5.44
C GLU A 229 -3.27 16.98 4.69
N PHE A 230 -2.74 15.78 4.44
CA PHE A 230 -1.56 15.60 3.60
C PHE A 230 -1.79 16.13 2.18
N LEU A 231 -2.93 15.81 1.56
CA LEU A 231 -3.25 16.31 0.22
C LEU A 231 -3.46 17.83 0.19
N ARG A 232 -4.08 18.40 1.22
CA ARG A 232 -4.26 19.85 1.38
C ARG A 232 -2.92 20.57 1.49
N THR A 233 -2.01 20.10 2.35
CA THR A 233 -0.68 20.70 2.47
C THR A 233 0.13 20.58 1.17
N ARG A 234 -0.02 19.46 0.45
CA ARG A 234 0.58 19.27 -0.88
C ARG A 234 0.02 20.23 -1.93
N SER A 235 -1.29 20.47 -1.98
CA SER A 235 -1.90 21.40 -2.94
C SER A 235 -1.50 22.85 -2.70
N LEU A 236 -1.17 23.21 -1.45
CA LEU A 236 -0.56 24.49 -1.08
C LEU A 236 0.94 24.59 -1.40
N GLY A 237 1.54 23.56 -2.01
CA GLY A 237 2.97 23.52 -2.34
C GLY A 237 3.89 23.26 -1.14
N GLN A 238 3.34 22.93 0.03
CA GLN A 238 4.09 22.70 1.28
C GLN A 238 3.70 21.35 1.91
N PRO A 239 3.93 20.21 1.23
CA PRO A 239 3.47 18.90 1.70
C PRO A 239 4.06 18.55 3.07
N ASN A 240 3.19 18.33 4.06
CA ASN A 240 3.59 17.91 5.40
C ASN A 240 3.64 16.38 5.48
N TYR A 241 4.81 15.81 5.25
CA TYR A 241 5.01 14.35 5.34
C TYR A 241 5.01 13.82 6.79
N ASN A 242 5.07 14.70 7.80
CA ASN A 242 5.30 14.30 9.20
C ASN A 242 4.04 14.40 10.07
N LEU A 243 2.84 14.47 9.49
CA LEU A 243 1.56 14.57 10.22
C LEU A 243 1.33 13.48 11.27
N LEU A 244 1.96 12.31 11.10
CA LEU A 244 1.84 11.17 12.00
C LEU A 244 3.03 10.99 12.95
N VAL A 245 4.05 11.83 12.83
CA VAL A 245 5.19 11.84 13.75
C VAL A 245 4.70 12.48 15.03
N LYS A 246 4.60 11.71 16.11
CA LYS A 246 4.36 12.28 17.43
C LYS A 246 5.61 13.03 17.83
N ASP A 247 5.47 14.30 18.24
CA ASP A 247 6.55 14.99 18.92
C ASP A 247 6.95 14.16 20.14
N ALA A 248 8.25 13.87 20.23
CA ALA A 248 8.85 13.10 21.32
C ALA A 248 8.95 13.93 22.59
#